data_AF-A0A9P8JIM9-F1
#
_entry.id   AF-A0A9P8JIM9-F1
#
_cell.length_a   1.000
_cell.length_b   1.000
_cell.length_c   1.000
_cell.angle_alpha   90.00
_cell.angle_beta   90.00
_cell.angle_gamma   90.00
#
_symmetry.space_group_name_H-M   'P 1'
#
loop_
_entity.id
_entity.type
_entity.pdbx_description
1 polymer ?
#
loop_
_entity_poly.entity_id
_entity_poly.type
_entity_poly.pdbx_seq_one_letter_code
_entity_poly.pdbx_strand_id
1 'polypeptide(L)'
;MANDHLSPIAPARVRVLVLPAGRIKKHRFITFLQRLEQHDSVRLGDISPDAKSTNNLFSPLAFPNGSLLYNFSTSVPPPSHTQLVPFDLFREHLMVLGIVDAKEYESSPQDELQQVSDRLAEQHPKILLSQLLVMDCTREQQESWDLEKAICVPPSHATKTTTMNTVMCDISARLLSEMGTYATAVQALPSVQSPGASTSRPQLDRSLSLRIDSSRPASPADSSSALSLSRSETPPPRGPPTNFDDMGAHTRSDSAKVANRDRMSTQAFASTSAQERAKNKGKARVGIVVGNLYMLAGR
;
A
#
# COMPACT_ATOMS: atom_id res chain seq x y z
N MET A 1 16.97 5.52 16.25
CA MET A 1 16.78 4.23 16.97
C MET A 1 16.55 3.15 15.91
N ALA A 2 17.16 1.97 16.04
CA ALA A 2 16.94 0.89 15.06
C ALA A 2 15.46 0.47 15.09
N ASN A 3 14.80 0.52 13.93
CA ASN A 3 13.37 0.21 13.83
C ASN A 3 13.13 -1.30 13.93
N ASP A 4 12.73 -1.75 15.12
CA ASP A 4 12.33 -3.13 15.36
C ASP A 4 10.97 -3.42 14.68
N HIS A 5 10.98 -4.34 13.72
CA HIS A 5 9.79 -4.78 13.01
C HIS A 5 8.83 -5.61 13.88
N LEU A 6 9.32 -6.12 15.01
CA LEU A 6 8.52 -6.87 15.98
C LEU A 6 7.96 -5.97 17.08
N SER A 7 8.22 -4.66 17.01
CA SER A 7 7.69 -3.71 17.98
C SER A 7 6.15 -3.72 17.94
N PRO A 8 5.47 -3.70 19.10
CA PRO A 8 4.01 -3.62 19.16
C PRO A 8 3.42 -2.39 18.45
N ILE A 9 4.21 -1.32 18.28
CA ILE A 9 3.80 -0.09 17.57
C ILE A 9 4.15 -0.11 16.07
N ALA A 10 4.84 -1.13 15.58
CA ALA A 10 5.20 -1.24 14.16
C ALA A 10 4.00 -1.09 13.21
N PRO A 11 2.79 -1.61 13.53
CA PRO A 11 1.61 -1.42 12.69
C PRO A 11 1.12 0.03 12.55
N ALA A 12 1.44 0.90 13.51
CA ALA A 12 1.08 2.31 13.47
C ALA A 12 2.13 3.20 12.78
N ARG A 13 3.25 2.62 12.30
CA ARG A 13 4.32 3.38 11.63
C ARG A 13 4.19 3.31 10.11
N VAL A 14 4.08 4.47 9.49
CA VAL A 14 4.16 4.65 8.04
C VAL A 14 5.59 4.36 7.60
N ARG A 15 5.77 3.31 6.79
CA ARG A 15 7.07 3.01 6.18
C ARG A 15 7.33 3.90 4.98
N VAL A 16 8.49 4.55 5.01
CA VAL A 16 8.94 5.50 4.01
C VAL A 16 10.24 5.01 3.41
N LEU A 17 10.26 4.80 2.10
CA LEU A 17 11.47 4.50 1.36
C LEU A 17 12.15 5.81 0.96
N VAL A 18 13.35 6.05 1.46
CA VAL A 18 14.14 7.25 1.18
C VAL A 18 15.24 6.89 0.18
N LEU A 19 15.26 7.56 -0.96
CA LEU A 19 16.18 7.26 -2.06
C LEU A 19 17.01 8.50 -2.43
N PRO A 20 18.29 8.32 -2.78
CA PRO A 20 19.04 9.37 -3.46
C PRO A 20 18.41 9.56 -4.85
N ALA A 21 17.86 10.75 -5.10
CA ALA A 21 17.24 11.09 -6.37
C ALA A 21 18.05 12.21 -7.04
N GLY A 22 18.06 12.23 -8.37
CA GLY A 22 18.81 13.23 -9.14
C GLY A 22 20.31 13.24 -8.80
N ARG A 23 20.89 14.44 -8.72
CA ARG A 23 22.31 14.66 -8.41
C ARG A 23 22.48 14.85 -6.91
N ILE A 24 23.12 13.87 -6.26
CA ILE A 24 23.46 13.95 -4.84
C ILE A 24 24.69 13.12 -4.50
N LYS A 25 25.61 13.70 -3.74
CA LYS A 25 26.77 12.98 -3.19
C LYS A 25 26.35 12.09 -2.01
N LYS A 26 26.94 10.90 -1.90
CA LYS A 26 26.63 9.93 -0.82
C LYS A 26 26.71 10.53 0.59
N HIS A 27 27.74 11.34 0.87
CA HIS A 27 27.91 11.95 2.19
C HIS A 27 26.75 12.92 2.53
N ARG A 28 26.31 13.71 1.54
CA ARG A 28 25.19 14.66 1.68
C ARG A 28 23.89 13.92 1.92
N PHE A 29 23.64 12.87 1.15
CA PHE A 29 22.47 12.02 1.32
C PHE A 29 22.35 11.48 2.75
N ILE A 30 23.44 10.94 3.32
CA ILE A 30 23.44 10.42 4.69
C ILE A 30 23.15 11.53 5.70
N THR A 31 23.74 12.73 5.54
CA THR A 31 23.47 13.87 6.42
C THR A 31 22.01 14.32 6.35
N PHE A 32 21.42 14.35 5.15
CA PHE A 32 20.02 14.71 4.97
C PHE A 32 19.06 13.66 5.51
N LEU A 33 19.39 12.38 5.35
CA LEU A 33 18.63 11.28 5.94
C LEU A 33 18.63 11.39 7.48
N GLN A 34 19.79 11.62 8.10
CA GLN A 34 19.89 11.83 9.54
C GLN A 34 19.06 13.03 10.02
N ARG A 35 19.04 14.12 9.24
CA ARG A 35 18.20 15.29 9.52
C ARG A 35 16.71 14.94 9.45
N LEU A 36 16.29 14.10 8.51
CA LEU A 36 14.90 13.67 8.36
C LEU A 36 14.48 12.72 9.50
N GLU A 37 15.37 11.80 9.89
CA GLU A 37 15.14 10.85 10.99
C GLU A 37 14.94 11.51 12.37
N GLN A 38 15.38 12.77 12.54
CA GLN A 38 15.10 13.55 13.75
C GLN A 38 13.62 13.97 13.87
N HIS A 39 12.85 13.90 12.78
CA HIS A 39 11.46 14.32 12.68
C HIS A 39 10.58 13.13 12.25
N ASP A 40 10.61 12.06 13.04
CA ASP A 40 9.87 10.82 12.79
C ASP A 40 8.42 10.82 13.30
N SER A 41 7.97 11.91 13.94
CA SER A 41 6.62 12.04 14.49
C SER A 41 6.03 13.41 14.17
N VAL A 42 4.79 13.43 13.67
CA VAL A 42 4.03 14.66 13.38
C VAL A 42 2.68 14.59 14.07
N ARG A 43 2.34 15.60 14.88
CA ARG A 43 1.03 15.68 15.52
C ARG A 43 -0.03 16.12 14.53
N LEU A 44 -1.20 15.49 14.58
CA LEU A 44 -2.29 15.84 13.67
C LEU A 44 -2.81 17.27 13.89
N GLY A 45 -2.76 17.78 15.13
CA GLY A 45 -3.13 19.17 15.42
C GLY A 45 -2.25 20.23 14.75
N ASP A 46 -1.03 19.87 14.34
CA ASP A 46 -0.08 20.78 13.68
C ASP A 46 -0.22 20.76 12.14
N ILE A 47 -1.06 19.87 11.60
CA ILE A 47 -1.25 19.69 10.15
C ILE A 47 -2.43 20.54 9.69
N SER A 48 -2.17 21.47 8.79
CA SER A 48 -3.21 22.18 8.05
C SER A 48 -3.90 21.23 7.06
N PRO A 49 -5.24 21.13 7.06
CA PRO A 49 -5.96 20.33 6.07
C PRO A 49 -5.61 20.76 4.64
N ASP A 50 -5.41 19.78 3.75
CA ASP A 50 -5.18 20.07 2.34
C ASP A 50 -6.47 20.59 1.69
N ALA A 51 -6.47 21.85 1.26
CA ALA A 51 -7.60 22.49 0.60
C ALA A 51 -7.98 21.84 -0.74
N LYS A 52 -7.05 21.09 -1.36
CA LYS A 52 -7.28 20.36 -2.61
C LYS A 52 -7.95 19.01 -2.38
N SER A 53 -7.95 18.50 -1.14
CA SER A 53 -8.58 17.22 -0.81
C SER A 53 -10.09 17.35 -0.76
N THR A 54 -10.79 16.57 -1.58
CA THR A 54 -12.24 16.39 -1.47
C THR A 54 -12.62 15.34 -0.41
N ASN A 55 -11.63 14.60 0.10
CA ASN A 55 -11.83 13.48 1.02
C ASN A 55 -11.58 13.91 2.47
N ASN A 56 -12.67 14.01 3.25
CA ASN A 56 -12.59 14.34 4.68
C ASN A 56 -12.35 13.13 5.61
N LEU A 57 -12.21 11.92 5.04
CA LEU A 57 -12.06 10.66 5.78
C LEU A 57 -10.91 10.70 6.81
N PHE A 58 -9.78 11.29 6.43
CA PHE A 58 -8.59 11.43 7.27
C PHE A 58 -8.25 12.89 7.61
N SER A 59 -9.27 13.74 7.81
CA SER A 59 -9.07 15.16 8.18
C SER A 59 -8.35 15.36 9.52
N PRO A 60 -7.12 15.89 9.57
CA PRO A 60 -6.26 15.90 10.77
C PRO A 60 -6.94 16.54 12.00
N LEU A 61 -7.77 17.56 11.79
CA LEU A 61 -8.51 18.27 12.84
C LEU A 61 -9.56 17.43 13.58
N ALA A 62 -9.97 16.28 13.03
CA ALA A 62 -10.89 15.37 13.71
C ALA A 62 -10.25 14.65 14.91
N PHE A 63 -8.91 14.51 14.92
CA PHE A 63 -8.16 13.82 15.97
C PHE A 63 -6.87 14.59 16.30
N PRO A 64 -6.95 15.82 16.85
CA PRO A 64 -5.80 16.70 17.01
C PRO A 64 -4.72 16.15 17.96
N ASN A 65 -5.12 15.26 18.88
CA ASN A 65 -4.21 14.58 19.81
C ASN A 65 -3.49 13.38 19.18
N GLY A 66 -3.91 12.95 17.99
CA GLY A 66 -3.28 11.87 17.24
C GLY A 66 -1.92 12.27 16.69
N SER A 67 -1.13 11.28 16.26
CA SER A 67 0.19 11.52 15.66
C SER A 67 0.50 10.50 14.58
N LEU A 68 1.07 11.00 13.48
CA LEU A 68 1.67 10.18 12.42
C LEU A 68 3.08 9.81 12.84
N LEU A 69 3.39 8.52 12.75
CA LEU A 69 4.72 7.98 13.05
C LEU A 69 5.35 7.49 11.76
N TYR A 70 6.58 7.90 11.50
CA TYR A 70 7.34 7.57 10.31
C TYR A 70 8.45 6.58 10.64
N ASN A 71 8.69 5.68 9.68
CA ASN A 71 9.83 4.77 9.68
C ASN A 71 10.55 4.93 8.35
N PHE A 72 11.66 5.66 8.37
CA PHE A 72 12.52 5.86 7.21
C PHE A 72 13.44 4.65 7.00
N SER A 73 13.50 4.17 5.76
CA SER A 73 14.38 3.09 5.32
C SER A 73 14.98 3.46 3.96
N THR A 74 16.22 3.07 3.71
CA THR A 74 16.87 3.21 2.38
C THR A 74 16.87 1.90 1.60
N SER A 75 16.21 0.86 2.11
CA SER A 75 16.23 -0.48 1.54
C SER A 75 14.83 -1.01 1.31
N VAL A 76 14.64 -1.76 0.22
CA VAL A 76 13.39 -2.43 -0.11
C VAL A 76 13.25 -3.71 0.73
N PRO A 77 12.10 -3.95 1.41
CA PRO A 77 11.86 -5.17 2.16
C PRO A 77 12.06 -6.40 1.28
N PRO A 78 12.63 -7.49 1.83
CA PRO A 78 12.71 -8.76 1.13
C PRO A 78 11.32 -9.26 0.69
N PRO A 79 11.19 -9.96 -0.45
CA PRO A 79 9.91 -10.45 -0.96
C PRO A 79 9.14 -11.35 0.01
N SER A 80 9.84 -12.04 0.92
CA SER A 80 9.24 -12.84 2.00
C SER A 80 8.37 -12.01 2.95
N HIS A 81 8.69 -10.73 3.15
CA HIS A 81 7.92 -9.82 4.00
C HIS A 81 6.69 -9.25 3.27
N THR A 82 6.66 -9.31 1.93
CA THR A 82 5.59 -8.75 1.08
C THR A 82 4.37 -9.67 0.98
N GLN A 83 4.49 -10.95 1.35
CA GLN A 83 3.41 -11.94 1.17
C GLN A 83 2.12 -11.61 1.96
N LEU A 84 2.24 -10.90 3.09
CA LEU A 84 1.11 -10.54 3.97
C LEU A 84 0.53 -9.14 3.70
N VAL A 85 1.10 -8.40 2.75
CA VAL A 85 0.75 -6.99 2.47
C VAL A 85 -0.74 -6.69 2.28
N PRO A 86 -1.58 -7.54 1.65
CA PRO A 86 -3.00 -7.22 1.52
C PRO A 86 -3.74 -6.98 2.83
N PHE A 87 -3.21 -7.44 3.97
CA PHE A 87 -3.79 -7.26 5.32
C PHE A 87 -2.86 -6.54 6.28
N ASP A 88 -1.65 -6.25 5.84
CA ASP A 88 -0.58 -5.73 6.66
C ASP A 88 0.14 -4.65 5.84
N LEU A 89 -0.52 -3.49 5.74
CA LEU A 89 -0.03 -2.35 4.97
C LEU A 89 1.29 -1.81 5.51
N PHE A 90 1.58 -2.00 6.80
CA PHE A 90 2.81 -1.55 7.43
C PHE A 90 4.03 -2.37 7.03
N ARG A 91 3.88 -3.48 6.29
CA ARG A 91 5.00 -4.26 5.72
C ARG A 91 5.52 -3.71 4.39
N GLU A 92 4.73 -2.93 3.66
CA GLU A 92 5.14 -2.27 2.41
C GLU A 92 5.44 -0.79 2.67
N HIS A 93 6.22 -0.17 1.80
CA HIS A 93 6.40 1.28 1.82
C HIS A 93 5.13 1.94 1.30
N LEU A 94 4.57 2.82 2.12
CA LEU A 94 3.39 3.62 1.75
C LEU A 94 3.80 4.93 1.09
N MET A 95 5.03 5.38 1.33
CA MET A 95 5.59 6.61 0.77
C MET A 95 7.02 6.39 0.25
N VAL A 96 7.37 7.10 -0.82
CA VAL A 96 8.75 7.28 -1.29
C VAL A 96 9.13 8.74 -1.21
N LEU A 97 10.30 9.00 -0.63
CA LEU A 97 10.92 10.32 -0.58
C LEU A 97 12.23 10.30 -1.38
N GLY A 98 12.29 11.07 -2.45
CA GLY A 98 13.52 11.30 -3.20
C GLY A 98 14.27 12.50 -2.62
N ILE A 99 15.55 12.34 -2.26
CA ILE A 99 16.38 13.44 -1.75
C ILE A 99 17.34 13.91 -2.83
N VAL A 100 17.32 15.21 -3.12
CA VAL A 100 18.19 15.89 -4.08
C VAL A 100 19.00 16.98 -3.37
N ASP A 101 20.23 17.25 -3.83
CA ASP A 101 21.05 18.35 -3.30
C ASP A 101 20.92 19.59 -4.20
N ALA A 102 20.38 20.69 -3.68
CA ALA A 102 20.22 21.94 -4.41
C ALA A 102 21.54 22.51 -4.95
N LYS A 103 22.67 22.23 -4.27
CA LYS A 103 23.98 22.77 -4.66
C LYS A 103 24.52 22.21 -5.97
N GLU A 104 24.00 21.07 -6.42
CA GLU A 104 24.40 20.45 -7.69
C GLU A 104 23.66 21.05 -8.90
N TYR A 105 22.78 22.05 -8.66
CA TYR A 105 21.93 22.70 -9.66
C TYR A 105 22.12 24.22 -9.63
N GLU A 106 22.70 24.78 -10.68
CA GLU A 106 22.99 26.22 -10.79
C GLU A 106 21.97 26.99 -11.66
N SER A 107 21.38 26.33 -12.66
CA SER A 107 20.36 26.89 -13.57
C SER A 107 19.02 26.18 -13.42
N SER A 108 17.92 26.90 -13.73
CA SER A 108 16.50 26.50 -13.60
C SER A 108 16.27 24.98 -13.77
N PRO A 109 16.29 24.19 -12.68
CA PRO A 109 16.32 22.73 -12.76
C PRO A 109 14.92 22.14 -12.89
N GLN A 110 13.92 22.94 -13.24
CA GLN A 110 12.51 22.59 -13.21
C GLN A 110 12.24 21.33 -14.06
N ASP A 111 12.68 21.32 -15.32
CA ASP A 111 12.48 20.17 -16.21
C ASP A 111 13.23 18.92 -15.75
N GLU A 112 14.47 19.07 -15.25
CA GLU A 112 15.27 17.94 -14.77
C GLU A 112 14.67 17.33 -13.50
N LEU A 113 14.27 18.17 -12.53
CA LEU A 113 13.65 17.71 -11.28
C LEU A 113 12.25 17.14 -11.52
N GLN A 114 11.51 17.71 -12.47
CA GLN A 114 10.21 17.18 -12.89
C GLN A 114 10.38 15.78 -13.47
N GLN A 115 11.35 15.57 -14.37
CA GLN A 115 11.68 14.25 -14.89
C GLN A 115 12.13 13.28 -13.80
N VAL A 116 12.93 13.72 -12.83
CA VAL A 116 13.34 12.90 -11.68
C VAL A 116 12.12 12.50 -10.83
N SER A 117 11.20 13.42 -10.57
CA SER A 117 9.98 13.15 -9.82
C SER A 117 9.08 12.13 -10.55
N ASP A 118 8.94 12.27 -11.86
CA ASP A 118 8.11 11.35 -12.66
C ASP A 118 8.75 9.95 -12.70
N ARG A 119 10.06 9.85 -12.92
CA ARG A 119 10.81 8.58 -12.83
C ARG A 119 10.69 7.92 -11.46
N LEU A 120 10.72 8.70 -10.38
CA LEU A 120 10.58 8.20 -9.01
C LEU A 120 9.21 7.55 -8.80
N ALA A 121 8.15 8.16 -9.34
CA ALA A 121 6.79 7.59 -9.30
C ALA A 121 6.66 6.35 -10.20
N GLU A 122 7.21 6.36 -11.41
CA GLU A 122 7.19 5.24 -12.36
C GLU A 122 7.88 3.98 -11.81
N GLN A 123 8.98 4.14 -11.08
CA GLN A 123 9.72 3.03 -10.48
C GLN A 123 8.98 2.41 -9.29
N HIS A 124 8.04 3.14 -8.68
CA HIS A 124 7.33 2.72 -7.48
C HIS A 124 5.79 2.86 -7.61
N PRO A 125 5.16 2.18 -8.59
CA PRO A 125 3.74 2.38 -8.91
C PRO A 125 2.76 1.89 -7.83
N LYS A 126 3.25 1.17 -6.82
CA LYS A 126 2.43 0.60 -5.73
C LYS A 126 2.34 1.52 -4.51
N ILE A 127 3.08 2.62 -4.50
CA ILE A 127 3.22 3.53 -3.37
C ILE A 127 2.11 4.58 -3.40
N LEU A 128 1.58 4.96 -2.23
CA LEU A 128 0.50 5.95 -2.15
C LEU A 128 1.00 7.36 -2.46
N LEU A 129 2.19 7.71 -1.98
CA LEU A 129 2.76 9.04 -2.16
C LEU A 129 4.23 8.97 -2.61
N SER A 130 4.54 9.64 -3.72
CA SER A 130 5.91 9.90 -4.18
C SER A 130 6.19 11.40 -4.09
N GLN A 131 7.21 11.79 -3.34
CA GLN A 131 7.55 13.19 -3.11
C GLN A 131 9.05 13.44 -3.23
N LEU A 132 9.43 14.47 -3.99
CA LEU A 132 10.81 14.92 -4.11
C LEU A 132 11.12 16.03 -3.09
N LEU A 133 12.23 15.91 -2.37
CA LEU A 133 12.76 16.91 -1.44
C LEU A 133 14.08 17.45 -1.98
N VAL A 134 14.11 18.75 -2.24
CA VAL A 134 15.32 19.44 -2.70
C VAL A 134 15.95 20.13 -1.50
N MET A 135 17.09 19.60 -1.06
CA MET A 135 17.71 19.99 0.20
C MET A 135 18.74 21.10 0.02
N ASP A 136 18.86 21.96 1.03
CA ASP A 136 19.74 23.12 1.07
C ASP A 136 19.44 24.20 0.00
N CYS A 137 18.17 24.41 -0.36
CA CYS A 137 17.76 25.49 -1.26
C CYS A 137 17.98 26.87 -0.64
N THR A 138 18.70 27.76 -1.32
CA THR A 138 18.80 29.17 -0.91
C THR A 138 17.47 29.90 -1.12
N ARG A 139 17.29 31.08 -0.49
CA ARG A 139 16.07 31.89 -0.67
C ARG A 139 15.84 32.27 -2.13
N GLU A 140 16.91 32.65 -2.82
CA GLU A 140 16.90 33.00 -4.24
C GLU A 140 16.45 31.81 -5.10
N GLN A 141 16.97 30.60 -4.83
CA GLN A 141 16.55 29.38 -5.52
C GLN A 141 15.09 29.03 -5.24
N GLN A 142 14.62 29.23 -4.00
CA GLN A 142 13.25 28.93 -3.62
C GLN A 142 12.24 29.85 -4.33
N GLU A 143 12.58 31.12 -4.55
CA GLU A 143 11.76 32.06 -5.32
C GLU A 143 11.85 31.79 -6.83
N SER A 144 13.01 31.34 -7.33
CA SER A 144 13.25 31.13 -8.76
C SER A 144 12.74 29.81 -9.33
N TRP A 145 12.69 28.73 -8.54
CA TRP A 145 12.55 27.37 -9.09
C TRP A 145 11.11 26.89 -9.32
N ASP A 146 10.09 27.61 -8.83
CA ASP A 146 8.65 27.30 -8.98
C ASP A 146 8.32 25.80 -9.20
N LEU A 147 8.64 24.98 -8.20
CA LEU A 147 8.55 23.53 -8.28
C LEU A 147 7.19 23.06 -7.77
N GLU A 148 6.30 22.61 -8.66
CA GLU A 148 4.98 22.11 -8.25
C GLU A 148 5.06 20.76 -7.52
N LYS A 149 5.89 19.83 -8.02
CA LYS A 149 5.99 18.45 -7.52
C LYS A 149 7.11 18.21 -6.50
N ALA A 150 7.94 19.22 -6.22
CA ALA A 150 9.04 19.09 -5.27
C ALA A 150 8.92 20.10 -4.14
N ILE A 151 9.45 19.75 -2.96
CA ILE A 151 9.48 20.65 -1.80
C ILE A 151 10.92 21.12 -1.59
N CYS A 152 11.14 22.43 -1.68
CA CYS A 152 12.42 23.06 -1.37
C CYS A 152 12.61 23.15 0.15
N VAL A 153 13.71 22.57 0.66
CA VAL A 153 14.06 22.57 2.07
C VAL A 153 15.31 23.44 2.27
N PRO A 154 15.25 24.49 3.12
CA PRO A 154 16.38 25.39 3.29
C PRO A 154 17.56 24.75 4.07
N PRO A 155 18.76 25.35 3.96
CA PRO A 155 19.96 24.87 4.63
C PRO A 155 19.84 24.84 6.14
N SER A 156 20.46 23.84 6.77
CA SER A 156 20.36 23.64 8.23
C SER A 156 20.84 24.84 9.06
N HIS A 157 21.83 25.60 8.57
CA HIS A 157 22.33 26.81 9.25
C HIS A 157 21.38 28.01 9.16
N ALA A 158 20.50 28.04 8.17
CA ALA A 158 19.48 29.09 7.98
C ALA A 158 18.10 28.69 8.54
N THR A 159 18.00 27.47 9.09
CA THR A 159 16.75 26.85 9.49
C THR A 159 16.53 26.93 11.00
N LYS A 160 15.33 27.34 11.44
CA LYS A 160 14.85 27.08 12.82
C LYS A 160 14.30 25.65 12.88
N THR A 161 14.31 25.01 14.04
CA THR A 161 13.74 23.65 14.26
C THR A 161 12.35 23.46 13.63
N THR A 162 11.55 24.52 13.56
CA THR A 162 10.20 24.52 13.01
C THR A 162 10.12 24.24 11.51
N THR A 163 11.13 24.56 10.70
CA THR A 163 10.99 24.43 9.23
C THR A 163 10.86 22.99 8.80
N MET A 164 11.62 22.06 9.40
CA MET A 164 11.47 20.64 9.07
C MET A 164 10.13 20.11 9.58
N ASN A 165 9.65 20.56 10.75
CA ASN A 165 8.30 20.25 11.20
C ASN A 165 7.24 20.72 10.19
N THR A 166 7.37 21.93 9.64
CA THR A 166 6.47 22.44 8.59
C THR A 166 6.52 21.58 7.33
N VAL A 167 7.72 21.25 6.84
CA VAL A 167 7.89 20.36 5.67
C VAL A 167 7.24 19.00 5.94
N MET A 168 7.44 18.43 7.12
CA MET A 168 6.81 17.17 7.51
C MET A 168 5.29 17.29 7.65
N CYS A 169 4.75 18.42 8.14
CA CYS A 169 3.30 18.68 8.14
C CYS A 169 2.73 18.73 6.72
N ASP A 170 3.42 19.39 5.78
CA ASP A 170 2.98 19.49 4.39
C ASP A 170 2.98 18.12 3.70
N ILE A 171 4.03 17.31 3.89
CA ILE A 171 4.09 15.92 3.41
C ILE A 171 2.98 15.08 4.04
N SER A 172 2.75 15.26 5.34
CA SER A 172 1.69 14.55 6.07
C SER A 172 0.29 14.88 5.55
N ALA A 173 0.02 16.16 5.24
CA ALA A 173 -1.25 16.57 4.67
C ALA A 173 -1.53 15.88 3.32
N ARG A 174 -0.52 15.82 2.44
CA ARG A 174 -0.60 15.09 1.16
C ARG A 174 -0.83 13.60 1.38
N LEU A 175 -0.10 12.99 2.32
CA LEU A 175 -0.25 11.57 2.65
C LEU A 175 -1.67 11.24 3.12
N LEU A 176 -2.24 12.04 4.03
CA LEU A 176 -3.60 11.83 4.55
C LEU A 176 -4.66 11.96 3.43
N SER A 177 -4.45 12.87 2.49
CA SER A 177 -5.31 13.02 1.30
C SER A 177 -5.27 11.76 0.43
N GLU A 178 -4.07 11.25 0.12
CA GLU A 178 -3.89 10.02 -0.67
C GLU A 178 -4.42 8.77 0.04
N MET A 179 -4.24 8.67 1.37
CA MET A 179 -4.85 7.61 2.18
C MET A 179 -6.38 7.65 2.09
N GLY A 180 -6.99 8.85 2.04
CA GLY A 180 -8.42 9.04 1.83
C GLY A 180 -8.89 8.51 0.49
N THR A 181 -8.21 8.91 -0.58
CA THR A 181 -8.48 8.42 -1.93
C THR A 181 -8.35 6.91 -2.02
N TYR A 182 -7.29 6.35 -1.42
CA TYR A 182 -7.06 4.91 -1.38
C TYR A 182 -8.14 4.17 -0.57
N ALA A 183 -8.54 4.68 0.59
CA ALA A 183 -9.61 4.09 1.39
C ALA A 183 -10.93 4.05 0.63
N THR A 184 -11.31 5.14 -0.05
CA THR A 184 -12.52 5.19 -0.90
C THR A 184 -12.44 4.16 -2.03
N ALA A 185 -11.28 4.04 -2.69
CA ALA A 185 -11.07 3.05 -3.75
C ALA A 185 -11.18 1.61 -3.21
N VAL A 186 -10.59 1.31 -2.05
CA VAL A 186 -10.65 -0.01 -1.41
C VAL A 186 -12.06 -0.35 -0.95
N GLN A 187 -12.82 0.62 -0.44
CA GLN A 187 -14.22 0.43 -0.04
C GLN A 187 -15.14 0.12 -1.22
N ALA A 188 -14.81 0.58 -2.43
CA ALA A 188 -15.52 0.24 -3.65
C ALA A 188 -15.25 -1.20 -4.14
N LEU A 189 -14.20 -1.87 -3.64
CA LEU A 189 -13.87 -3.24 -4.02
C LEU A 189 -14.85 -4.25 -3.36
N PRO A 190 -15.29 -5.30 -4.09
CA PRO A 190 -16.14 -6.33 -3.52
C PRO A 190 -15.43 -7.19 -2.44
N SER A 191 -14.10 -7.32 -2.53
CA SER A 191 -13.24 -7.99 -1.56
C SER A 191 -11.77 -7.64 -1.82
N VAL A 192 -10.93 -7.75 -0.78
CA VAL A 192 -9.46 -7.79 -0.89
C VAL A 192 -9.01 -9.26 -0.98
N GLN A 193 -7.95 -9.55 -1.74
CA GLN A 193 -7.42 -10.91 -1.88
C GLN A 193 -6.64 -11.37 -0.63
N SER A 194 -6.82 -12.62 -0.22
CA SER A 194 -6.10 -13.25 0.90
C SER A 194 -4.62 -13.47 0.57
N PRO A 195 -3.68 -13.24 1.51
CA PRO A 195 -2.30 -13.68 1.42
C PRO A 195 -2.25 -15.16 1.06
N GLY A 196 -1.43 -15.51 0.07
CA GLY A 196 -1.25 -16.89 -0.39
C GLY A 196 -2.22 -17.37 -1.49
N ALA A 197 -3.22 -16.59 -1.89
CA ALA A 197 -3.94 -16.88 -3.14
C ALA A 197 -3.04 -16.56 -4.34
N SER A 198 -2.92 -17.49 -5.30
CA SER A 198 -1.99 -17.39 -6.43
C SER A 198 -2.08 -16.04 -7.15
N THR A 199 -0.92 -15.54 -7.55
CA THR A 199 -0.67 -14.19 -8.01
C THR A 199 -1.41 -13.82 -9.30
N SER A 200 -2.48 -13.05 -9.16
CA SER A 200 -2.84 -11.98 -10.10
C SER A 200 -3.68 -10.96 -9.34
N ARG A 201 -3.01 -9.95 -8.74
CA ARG A 201 -3.72 -8.73 -8.39
C ARG A 201 -4.21 -8.13 -9.71
N PRO A 202 -5.48 -7.68 -9.81
CA PRO A 202 -5.89 -6.90 -10.96
C PRO A 202 -5.02 -5.65 -10.97
N GLN A 203 -4.18 -5.55 -12.01
CA GLN A 203 -3.60 -4.29 -12.44
C GLN A 203 -4.79 -3.32 -12.55
N LEU A 204 -4.81 -2.26 -11.74
CA LEU A 204 -5.73 -1.15 -11.99
C LEU A 204 -5.23 -0.47 -13.27
N ASP A 205 -5.54 -1.09 -14.41
CA ASP A 205 -5.44 -0.44 -15.70
C ASP A 205 -6.42 0.73 -15.66
N ARG A 206 -5.85 1.92 -15.53
CA ARG A 206 -6.53 3.19 -15.78
C ARG A 206 -6.80 3.30 -17.28
N SER A 207 -7.67 2.42 -17.79
CA SER A 207 -8.15 2.44 -19.18
C SER A 207 -9.65 2.18 -19.20
N LEU A 208 -10.41 3.07 -18.54
CA LEU A 208 -11.80 3.30 -18.91
C LEU A 208 -11.80 4.36 -20.01
N SER A 209 -11.63 3.93 -21.25
CA SER A 209 -11.92 4.74 -22.43
C SER A 209 -12.36 3.86 -23.59
N LEU A 210 -13.63 4.04 -23.97
CA LEU A 210 -14.18 3.82 -25.31
C LEU A 210 -14.15 2.38 -25.86
N ARG A 211 -15.15 1.58 -25.48
CA ARG A 211 -15.63 0.50 -26.36
C ARG A 211 -16.70 1.09 -27.29
N ILE A 212 -16.24 1.56 -28.44
CA ILE A 212 -17.09 1.82 -29.60
C ILE A 212 -17.35 0.50 -30.32
N ASP A 213 -18.62 0.34 -30.65
CA ASP A 213 -19.27 -0.71 -31.42
C ASP A 213 -18.60 -0.97 -32.79
N SER A 214 -18.41 -2.24 -33.16
CA SER A 214 -18.35 -2.68 -34.57
C SER A 214 -18.24 -4.21 -34.71
N SER A 215 -19.36 -4.80 -35.11
CA SER A 215 -19.51 -5.81 -36.19
C SER A 215 -18.58 -7.04 -36.29
N ARG A 216 -19.23 -8.20 -36.13
CA ARG A 216 -19.02 -9.55 -36.75
C ARG A 216 -18.39 -9.52 -38.15
N PRO A 217 -17.65 -10.58 -38.59
CA PRO A 217 -18.31 -11.72 -39.26
C PRO A 217 -17.69 -13.11 -38.94
N ALA A 218 -18.23 -14.15 -39.59
CA ALA A 218 -18.20 -15.58 -39.22
C ALA A 218 -17.16 -16.45 -39.96
N SER A 219 -16.72 -17.55 -39.29
CA SER A 219 -16.30 -18.91 -39.74
C SER A 219 -15.17 -19.06 -40.81
N PRO A 220 -14.50 -20.24 -41.00
CA PRO A 220 -14.81 -21.60 -40.54
C PRO A 220 -13.62 -22.43 -39.93
N ALA A 221 -13.93 -23.67 -39.57
CA ALA A 221 -13.06 -24.73 -39.05
C ALA A 221 -12.03 -25.26 -40.08
N ASP A 222 -10.85 -25.73 -39.62
CA ASP A 222 -10.51 -27.16 -39.58
C ASP A 222 -9.09 -27.46 -39.01
N SER A 223 -9.03 -28.55 -38.26
CA SER A 223 -7.95 -29.52 -37.97
C SER A 223 -6.45 -29.13 -38.08
N SER A 224 -5.67 -29.39 -37.00
CA SER A 224 -4.66 -30.48 -36.95
C SER A 224 -3.89 -30.57 -35.60
N SER A 225 -4.07 -31.74 -34.96
CA SER A 225 -3.09 -32.59 -34.24
C SER A 225 -1.91 -32.00 -33.45
N ALA A 226 -1.86 -32.30 -32.15
CA ALA A 226 -0.64 -32.81 -31.48
C ALA A 226 -0.93 -33.56 -30.16
N LEU A 227 -0.82 -34.89 -30.25
CA LEU A 227 -0.19 -35.82 -29.30
C LEU A 227 -0.66 -35.88 -27.84
N SER A 228 -1.53 -36.86 -27.60
CA SER A 228 -1.77 -37.55 -26.34
C SER A 228 -0.55 -38.36 -25.87
N LEU A 229 -0.09 -38.11 -24.65
CA LEU A 229 0.78 -39.01 -23.88
C LEU A 229 0.14 -39.22 -22.50
N SER A 230 -0.52 -40.36 -22.34
CA SER A 230 -0.93 -40.92 -21.06
C SER A 230 0.31 -41.40 -20.30
N ARG A 231 0.46 -41.02 -19.03
CA ARG A 231 1.38 -41.72 -18.11
C ARG A 231 0.91 -41.63 -16.65
N SER A 232 0.41 -42.77 -16.19
CA SER A 232 0.61 -43.44 -14.91
C SER A 232 0.64 -42.63 -13.61
N GLU A 233 -0.34 -42.91 -12.76
CA GLU A 233 -0.40 -42.62 -11.32
C GLU A 233 0.73 -43.29 -10.53
N THR A 234 1.36 -42.53 -9.63
CA THR A 234 1.94 -43.00 -8.35
C THR A 234 1.88 -41.83 -7.35
N PRO A 235 1.30 -41.99 -6.14
CA PRO A 235 1.19 -40.91 -5.17
C PRO A 235 2.45 -40.77 -4.28
N PRO A 236 2.91 -39.55 -3.94
CA PRO A 236 3.93 -39.34 -2.92
C PRO A 236 3.33 -39.37 -1.49
N PRO A 237 4.16 -39.59 -0.45
CA PRO A 237 3.69 -39.85 0.92
C PRO A 237 3.07 -38.61 1.58
N ARG A 238 1.99 -38.83 2.34
CA ARG A 238 1.22 -37.81 3.05
C ARG A 238 2.07 -37.13 4.14
N GLY A 239 2.36 -35.84 3.97
CA GLY A 239 2.67 -34.93 5.07
C GLY A 239 1.39 -34.52 5.83
N PRO A 240 1.51 -33.94 7.05
CA PRO A 240 0.35 -33.61 7.87
C PRO A 240 -0.49 -32.48 7.21
N PRO A 241 -1.83 -32.53 7.30
CA PRO A 241 -2.71 -31.59 6.62
C PRO A 241 -2.63 -30.19 7.26
N THR A 242 -2.41 -29.15 6.45
CA THR A 242 -2.41 -27.74 6.87
C THR A 242 -3.70 -26.98 6.51
N ASN A 243 -4.81 -27.70 6.28
CA ASN A 243 -6.10 -27.09 5.97
C ASN A 243 -7.16 -27.52 7.00
N PHE A 244 -7.94 -26.55 7.47
CA PHE A 244 -8.97 -26.70 8.52
C PHE A 244 -10.23 -27.44 8.03
N ASP A 245 -10.33 -27.79 6.75
CA ASP A 245 -11.50 -28.47 6.15
C ASP A 245 -11.44 -30.02 6.26
N ASP A 246 -10.34 -30.61 6.74
CA ASP A 246 -10.15 -32.08 6.73
C ASP A 246 -10.34 -32.76 8.11
N MET A 247 -10.86 -32.04 9.11
CA MET A 247 -11.09 -32.58 10.47
C MET A 247 -12.49 -33.23 10.64
N GLY A 248 -13.04 -33.81 9.57
CA GLY A 248 -14.45 -34.24 9.51
C GLY A 248 -14.70 -35.73 9.37
N ALA A 249 -13.67 -36.58 9.26
CA ALA A 249 -13.87 -38.02 9.09
C ALA A 249 -12.72 -38.78 9.73
N HIS A 250 -12.99 -39.46 10.85
CA HIS A 250 -12.45 -40.77 11.27
C HIS A 250 -12.64 -40.97 12.78
N THR A 251 -13.84 -41.38 13.20
CA THR A 251 -13.99 -42.29 14.34
C THR A 251 -15.00 -43.36 13.93
N ARG A 252 -14.48 -44.51 13.49
CA ARG A 252 -15.25 -45.75 13.37
C ARG A 252 -14.81 -46.67 14.50
N SER A 253 -15.70 -46.85 15.48
CA SER A 253 -15.75 -48.03 16.34
C SER A 253 -17.22 -48.37 16.55
N ASP A 254 -17.53 -49.65 16.31
CA ASP A 254 -18.85 -50.29 16.36
C ASP A 254 -19.70 -49.92 17.58
N SER A 255 -21.03 -49.78 17.36
CA SER A 255 -22.07 -50.49 18.13
C SER A 255 -23.49 -50.14 17.69
N ALA A 256 -24.23 -51.20 17.33
CA ALA A 256 -25.67 -51.46 17.52
C ALA A 256 -26.76 -50.44 17.11
N LYS A 257 -27.69 -50.97 16.31
CA LYS A 257 -29.06 -50.52 16.02
C LYS A 257 -29.77 -49.82 17.19
N VAL A 258 -30.33 -48.63 16.96
CA VAL A 258 -31.73 -48.30 17.28
C VAL A 258 -32.24 -47.31 16.22
N ALA A 259 -33.36 -47.67 15.60
CA ALA A 259 -34.11 -46.79 14.72
C ALA A 259 -34.74 -45.66 15.54
N ASN A 260 -34.51 -44.40 15.17
CA ASN A 260 -35.49 -43.36 15.42
C ASN A 260 -35.76 -42.61 14.11
N ARG A 261 -36.91 -42.93 13.51
CA ARG A 261 -37.54 -42.17 12.44
C ARG A 261 -38.22 -40.98 13.12
N ASP A 262 -37.51 -39.86 13.19
CA ASP A 262 -38.16 -38.55 13.18
C ASP A 262 -37.31 -37.60 12.34
N ARG A 263 -37.59 -37.68 11.04
CA ARG A 263 -37.24 -36.61 10.10
C ARG A 263 -38.15 -35.43 10.40
N MET A 264 -37.60 -34.41 11.05
CA MET A 264 -37.95 -33.05 10.69
C MET A 264 -36.77 -32.48 9.92
N SER A 265 -36.81 -32.67 8.61
CA SER A 265 -36.04 -31.87 7.68
C SER A 265 -36.54 -30.43 7.82
N THR A 266 -35.81 -29.59 8.56
CA THR A 266 -35.86 -28.14 8.36
C THR A 266 -35.14 -27.83 7.05
N GLN A 267 -35.79 -28.25 5.96
CA GLN A 267 -35.55 -27.77 4.62
C GLN A 267 -36.09 -26.34 4.57
N ALA A 268 -35.37 -25.41 5.21
CA ALA A 268 -35.70 -24.00 5.26
C ALA A 268 -34.46 -23.21 4.79
N PHE A 269 -34.47 -22.83 3.51
CA PHE A 269 -33.72 -21.71 2.94
C PHE A 269 -32.21 -21.60 3.28
N ALA A 270 -31.38 -22.54 2.81
CA ALA A 270 -29.92 -22.45 2.94
C ALA A 270 -29.19 -22.08 1.63
N SER A 271 -29.89 -21.74 0.54
CA SER A 271 -29.28 -21.44 -0.77
C SER A 271 -28.74 -20.01 -0.92
N THR A 272 -28.98 -19.11 0.05
CA THR A 272 -28.36 -17.76 0.09
C THR A 272 -27.05 -17.73 0.91
N SER A 273 -26.74 -18.79 1.65
CA SER A 273 -25.74 -18.76 2.73
C SER A 273 -24.28 -18.65 2.28
N ALA A 274 -23.87 -19.30 1.19
CA ALA A 274 -22.46 -19.31 0.75
C ALA A 274 -22.05 -17.99 0.07
N GLN A 275 -22.91 -17.47 -0.81
CA GLN A 275 -22.72 -16.18 -1.48
C GLN A 275 -22.69 -15.02 -0.47
N GLU A 276 -23.60 -15.06 0.50
CA GLU A 276 -23.67 -14.05 1.58
C GLU A 276 -22.47 -14.13 2.51
N ARG A 277 -22.03 -15.34 2.88
CA ARG A 277 -20.78 -15.55 3.63
C ARG A 277 -19.57 -15.02 2.86
N ALA A 278 -19.47 -15.27 1.54
CA ALA A 278 -18.38 -14.75 0.72
C ALA A 278 -18.39 -13.21 0.65
N LYS A 279 -19.56 -12.60 0.50
CA LYS A 279 -19.74 -11.13 0.53
C LYS A 279 -19.36 -10.53 1.88
N ASN A 280 -19.78 -11.16 2.97
CA ASN A 280 -19.46 -10.71 4.34
C ASN A 280 -17.96 -10.85 4.63
N LYS A 281 -17.33 -11.94 4.17
CA LYS A 281 -15.86 -12.09 4.19
C LYS A 281 -15.18 -10.97 3.40
N GLY A 282 -15.66 -10.65 2.20
CA GLY A 282 -15.12 -9.57 1.38
C GLY A 282 -15.17 -8.21 2.07
N LYS A 283 -16.33 -7.85 2.63
CA LYS A 283 -16.51 -6.64 3.44
C LYS A 283 -15.61 -6.60 4.67
N ALA A 284 -15.48 -7.72 5.39
CA ALA A 284 -14.60 -7.80 6.55
C ALA A 284 -13.13 -7.56 6.16
N ARG A 285 -12.68 -8.10 5.03
CA ARG A 285 -11.31 -7.88 4.52
C ARG A 285 -11.05 -6.43 4.15
N VAL A 286 -12.01 -5.78 3.47
CA VAL A 286 -11.98 -4.34 3.21
C VAL A 286 -11.90 -3.55 4.53
N GLY A 287 -12.71 -3.93 5.52
CA GLY A 287 -12.70 -3.32 6.85
C GLY A 287 -11.35 -3.41 7.56
N ILE A 288 -10.63 -4.53 7.42
CA ILE A 288 -9.28 -4.69 7.99
C ILE A 288 -8.30 -3.71 7.35
N VAL A 289 -8.31 -3.57 6.01
CA VAL A 289 -7.42 -2.65 5.30
C VAL A 289 -7.71 -1.20 5.68
N VAL A 290 -8.99 -0.82 5.73
CA VAL A 290 -9.41 0.53 6.14
C VAL A 290 -9.03 0.79 7.60
N GLY A 291 -9.22 -0.18 8.50
CA GLY A 291 -8.79 -0.09 9.90
C GLY A 291 -7.29 0.14 10.06
N ASN A 292 -6.47 -0.54 9.25
CA ASN A 292 -5.02 -0.30 9.22
C ASN A 292 -4.68 1.12 8.76
N LEU A 293 -5.41 1.68 7.79
CA LEU A 293 -5.21 3.07 7.36
C LEU A 293 -5.55 4.05 8.50
N TYR A 294 -6.60 3.82 9.29
CA TYR A 294 -6.91 4.64 10.45
C TYR A 294 -5.79 4.63 11.50
N MET A 295 -5.26 3.45 11.80
CA MET A 295 -4.14 3.30 12.72
C MET A 295 -2.87 4.00 12.20
N LEU A 296 -2.54 3.83 10.93
CA LEU A 296 -1.41 4.53 10.28
C LEU A 296 -1.61 6.04 10.20
N ALA A 297 -2.86 6.49 10.10
CA ALA A 297 -3.24 7.90 10.11
C ALA A 297 -3.21 8.52 11.52
N GLY A 298 -2.82 7.77 12.56
CA GLY A 298 -2.67 8.27 13.92
C GLY A 298 -3.98 8.43 14.69
N ARG A 299 -5.00 7.60 14.40
CA ARG A 299 -6.34 7.66 14.99
C ARG A 299 -6.74 6.40 15.75
#